data_AF-A0A2A3HL06-F1
#
_entry.id   AF-A0A2A3HL06-F1
#
_cell.length_a   1.000
_cell.length_b   1.000
_cell.length_c   1.000
_cell.angle_alpha   90.00
_cell.angle_beta   90.00
_cell.angle_gamma   90.00
#
_symmetry.space_group_name_H-M   'P 1'
#
loop_
_entity.id
_entity.type
_entity.pdbx_description
1 polymer ?
#
loop_
_entity_poly.entity_id
_entity_poly.type
_entity_poly.pdbx_seq_one_letter_code
_entity_poly.pdbx_strand_id
1 'polypeptide(L)'
;MNIQQLLNVFGNFIDECAQNYSLISSHKDEILDKCYNLYENWYGLYFSNNDIWGKGMPKPYFQNYFGVNSEDESTPRSFYAFVTLRYSKGKNNAHTLEDFAKALKAAKKFSTEQIPFSFYNGEDCHLMSDVKFTEDGAIQLQGKTITDADLQGHLSICCNSTGDAQELKKQLAALMPVFLAFNNDGKNLNTL
;
A
#
# COMPACT_ATOMS: atom_id res chain seq x y z
N MET A 1 9.75 -4.64 -18.14
CA MET A 1 9.16 -3.35 -18.52
C MET A 1 10.21 -2.24 -18.60
N ASN A 2 10.11 -1.34 -19.58
CA ASN A 2 10.94 -0.12 -19.61
C ASN A 2 10.30 1.01 -18.79
N ILE A 3 11.05 2.08 -18.56
CA ILE A 3 10.61 3.20 -17.72
C ILE A 3 9.38 3.91 -18.28
N GLN A 4 9.32 4.16 -19.59
CA GLN A 4 8.17 4.84 -20.18
C GLN A 4 6.88 4.03 -20.00
N GLN A 5 6.97 2.70 -20.12
CA GLN A 5 5.84 1.81 -19.85
C GLN A 5 5.41 1.88 -18.38
N LEU A 6 6.36 1.92 -17.44
CA LEU A 6 6.06 2.07 -16.01
C LEU A 6 5.33 3.38 -15.72
N LEU A 7 5.83 4.51 -16.25
CA LEU A 7 5.22 5.83 -16.09
C LEU A 7 3.80 5.84 -16.65
N ASN A 8 3.59 5.24 -17.83
CA ASN A 8 2.26 5.12 -18.43
C ASN A 8 1.33 4.25 -17.59
N VAL A 9 1.80 3.11 -17.06
CA VAL A 9 0.99 2.23 -16.20
C VAL A 9 0.57 2.97 -14.93
N PHE A 10 1.53 3.59 -14.25
CA PHE A 10 1.27 4.29 -13.00
C PHE A 10 0.38 5.53 -13.21
N GLY A 11 0.69 6.36 -14.21
CA GLY A 11 -0.10 7.54 -14.54
C GLY A 11 -1.55 7.20 -14.91
N ASN A 12 -1.76 6.23 -15.78
CA ASN A 12 -3.12 5.76 -16.14
C ASN A 12 -3.86 5.20 -14.93
N PHE A 13 -3.16 4.53 -14.01
CA PHE A 13 -3.76 4.04 -12.77
C PHE A 13 -4.21 5.21 -11.86
N ILE A 14 -3.39 6.27 -11.72
CA ILE A 14 -3.80 7.46 -10.97
C ILE A 14 -5.01 8.15 -11.63
N ASP A 15 -5.04 8.22 -12.97
CA ASP A 15 -6.17 8.76 -13.71
C ASP A 15 -7.47 8.00 -13.43
N GLU A 16 -7.40 6.66 -13.45
CA GLU A 16 -8.54 5.81 -13.09
C GLU A 16 -8.94 5.99 -11.62
N CYS A 17 -7.98 6.15 -10.72
CA CYS A 17 -8.28 6.43 -9.32
C CYS A 17 -8.95 7.81 -9.15
N ALA A 18 -8.52 8.83 -9.87
CA ALA A 18 -9.11 10.16 -9.83
C ALA A 18 -10.57 10.20 -10.34
N GLN A 19 -10.96 9.24 -11.20
CA GLN A 19 -12.36 9.09 -11.65
C GLN A 19 -13.24 8.44 -10.58
N ASN A 20 -12.68 7.56 -9.76
CA ASN A 20 -13.43 6.75 -8.78
C ASN A 20 -13.33 7.28 -7.34
N TYR A 21 -12.33 8.12 -7.04
CA TYR A 21 -12.06 8.64 -5.71
C TYR A 21 -11.84 10.17 -5.76
N SER A 22 -12.85 10.92 -5.32
CA SER A 22 -12.84 12.40 -5.33
C SER A 22 -11.63 13.01 -4.61
N LEU A 23 -11.17 12.36 -3.54
CA LEU A 23 -9.97 12.75 -2.79
C LEU A 23 -8.70 12.67 -3.66
N ILE A 24 -8.55 11.59 -4.43
CA ILE A 24 -7.41 11.45 -5.35
C ILE A 24 -7.55 12.46 -6.49
N SER A 25 -8.77 12.67 -7.00
CA SER A 25 -9.07 13.65 -8.05
C SER A 25 -8.55 15.06 -7.72
N SER A 26 -8.76 15.49 -6.48
CA SER A 26 -8.39 16.84 -6.01
C SER A 26 -6.88 17.06 -5.89
N HIS A 27 -6.09 15.98 -5.86
CA HIS A 27 -4.64 15.99 -5.67
C HIS A 27 -3.87 15.33 -6.82
N LYS A 28 -4.58 14.97 -7.91
CA LYS A 28 -4.05 14.17 -9.01
C LYS A 28 -2.75 14.76 -9.59
N ASP A 29 -2.77 16.04 -9.96
CA ASP A 29 -1.64 16.66 -10.64
C ASP A 29 -0.42 16.75 -9.72
N GLU A 30 -0.62 17.08 -8.44
CA GLU A 30 0.43 17.10 -7.42
C GLU A 30 1.05 15.71 -7.21
N ILE A 31 0.22 14.66 -7.16
CA ILE A 31 0.66 13.27 -7.05
C ILE A 31 1.52 12.88 -8.24
N LEU A 32 1.04 13.16 -9.46
CA LEU A 32 1.76 12.84 -10.70
C LEU A 32 3.10 13.59 -10.75
N ASP A 33 3.11 14.90 -10.54
CA ASP A 33 4.33 15.71 -10.57
C ASP A 33 5.38 15.21 -9.57
N LYS A 34 4.99 14.86 -8.35
CA LYS A 34 5.92 14.29 -7.36
C LYS A 34 6.45 12.93 -7.77
N CYS A 35 5.61 12.05 -8.30
CA CYS A 35 6.02 10.73 -8.75
C CYS A 35 7.01 10.82 -9.93
N TYR A 36 6.80 11.74 -10.87
CA TYR A 36 7.72 11.98 -11.98
C TYR A 36 9.07 12.53 -11.51
N ASN A 37 9.10 13.41 -10.50
CA ASN A 37 10.35 13.98 -9.98
C ASN A 37 11.13 13.00 -9.07
N LEU A 38 10.43 12.15 -8.29
CA LEU A 38 11.07 11.15 -7.42
C LEU A 38 11.76 10.03 -8.22
N TYR A 39 11.31 9.79 -9.45
CA TYR A 39 11.93 8.85 -10.38
C TYR A 39 13.40 9.22 -10.70
N GLU A 40 13.77 10.51 -10.69
CA GLU A 40 15.15 10.94 -10.94
C GLU A 40 16.15 10.40 -9.91
N ASN A 41 15.67 9.89 -8.76
CA ASN A 41 16.47 9.30 -7.70
C ASN A 41 16.37 7.77 -7.60
N TRP A 42 15.86 7.07 -8.62
CA TRP A 42 16.02 5.61 -8.85
C TRP A 42 15.31 4.61 -7.93
N TYR A 43 14.47 5.03 -6.97
CA TYR A 43 13.88 4.11 -5.97
C TYR A 43 12.40 3.72 -6.17
N GLY A 44 11.76 4.07 -7.30
CA GLY A 44 10.36 3.70 -7.60
C GLY A 44 9.41 4.88 -7.83
N LEU A 45 8.13 4.60 -8.12
CA LEU A 45 7.06 5.61 -8.26
C LEU A 45 6.04 5.39 -7.15
N TYR A 46 5.86 6.36 -6.26
CA TYR A 46 4.93 6.24 -5.16
C TYR A 46 4.46 7.62 -4.69
N PHE A 47 3.28 7.67 -4.07
CA PHE A 47 2.78 8.83 -3.36
C PHE A 47 2.45 8.45 -1.91
N SER A 48 2.41 9.46 -1.04
CA SER A 48 2.08 9.28 0.37
C SER A 48 0.65 9.69 0.69
N ASN A 49 0.14 9.23 1.82
CA ASN A 49 -1.12 9.73 2.36
C ASN A 49 -1.11 11.26 2.57
N ASN A 50 0.01 11.85 2.97
CA ASN A 50 0.14 13.30 3.09
C ASN A 50 -0.07 14.05 1.76
N ASP A 51 0.17 13.40 0.61
CA ASP A 51 -0.07 14.00 -0.70
C ASP A 51 -1.56 13.99 -1.10
N ILE A 52 -2.37 13.07 -0.55
CA ILE A 52 -3.82 13.01 -0.81
C ILE A 52 -4.63 13.81 0.22
N TRP A 53 -4.20 13.81 1.49
CA TRP A 53 -4.99 14.36 2.60
C TRP A 53 -4.38 15.59 3.27
N GLY A 54 -3.17 15.98 2.89
CA GLY A 54 -2.47 17.13 3.44
C GLY A 54 -2.00 16.97 4.89
N LYS A 55 -1.37 18.05 5.40
CA LYS A 55 -0.87 18.13 6.78
C LYS A 55 -2.04 18.34 7.75
N GLY A 56 -2.67 17.27 8.22
CA GLY A 56 -3.79 17.40 9.18
C GLY A 56 -4.80 16.25 9.23
N MET A 57 -4.62 15.20 8.42
CA MET A 57 -5.33 13.94 8.66
C MET A 57 -5.09 13.47 10.11
N PRO A 58 -5.98 12.65 10.73
CA PRO A 58 -6.02 12.43 12.18
C PRO A 58 -4.71 12.02 12.87
N LYS A 59 -3.64 11.68 12.13
CA LYS A 59 -2.35 11.28 12.67
C LYS A 59 -1.18 11.98 11.95
N PRO A 60 -0.92 13.28 12.23
CA PRO A 60 -0.10 14.20 11.40
C PRO A 60 1.42 13.93 11.34
N TYR A 61 1.90 12.77 11.79
CA TYR A 61 3.34 12.46 11.86
C TYR A 61 3.74 11.15 11.16
N PHE A 62 2.83 10.48 10.45
CA PHE A 62 3.12 9.20 9.78
C PHE A 62 2.76 9.25 8.29
N GLN A 63 3.79 9.10 7.46
CA GLN A 63 3.66 8.97 6.01
C GLN A 63 3.57 7.48 5.65
N ASN A 64 2.39 7.08 5.16
CA ASN A 64 2.14 5.78 4.55
C ASN A 64 2.29 5.93 3.04
N TYR A 65 2.80 4.92 2.37
CA TYR A 65 3.12 4.99 0.94
C TYR A 65 2.34 3.94 0.15
N PHE A 66 1.97 4.30 -1.08
CA PHE A 66 1.46 3.38 -2.09
C PHE A 66 2.24 3.63 -3.38
N GLY A 67 2.69 2.55 -4.03
CA GLY A 67 3.36 2.70 -5.30
C GLY A 67 3.92 1.44 -5.89
N VAL A 68 4.93 1.61 -6.73
CA VAL A 68 5.69 0.57 -7.42
C VAL A 68 7.17 0.73 -7.13
N ASN A 69 7.86 -0.39 -6.95
CA ASN A 69 9.31 -0.42 -6.76
C ASN A 69 9.92 -1.60 -7.56
N SER A 70 11.24 -1.66 -7.60
CA SER A 70 12.03 -2.75 -8.17
C SER A 70 13.19 -3.08 -7.25
N GLU A 71 13.42 -4.37 -7.04
CA GLU A 71 14.63 -4.88 -6.37
C GLU A 71 15.77 -5.17 -7.36
N ASP A 72 15.52 -4.98 -8.66
CA ASP A 72 16.40 -5.40 -9.74
C ASP A 72 16.82 -4.20 -10.63
N GLU A 73 18.12 -4.09 -10.87
CA GLU A 73 18.69 -3.05 -11.73
C GLU A 73 18.75 -3.45 -13.22
N SER A 74 18.35 -4.69 -13.57
CA SER A 74 18.40 -5.25 -14.93
C SER A 74 17.65 -4.41 -15.98
N THR A 75 17.81 -4.71 -17.27
CA THR A 75 17.01 -4.06 -18.33
C THR A 75 16.63 -5.08 -19.40
N PRO A 76 15.33 -5.34 -19.64
CA PRO A 76 14.15 -4.73 -19.02
C PRO A 76 13.93 -5.15 -17.54
N ARG A 77 13.42 -4.24 -16.70
CA ARG A 77 13.19 -4.46 -15.26
C ARG A 77 11.88 -5.17 -14.95
N SER A 78 11.84 -5.85 -13.82
CA SER A 78 10.60 -6.26 -13.16
C SER A 78 10.25 -5.28 -12.04
N PHE A 79 8.96 -5.05 -11.84
CA PHE A 79 8.45 -4.14 -10.82
C PHE A 79 7.36 -4.84 -10.01
N TYR A 80 7.17 -4.41 -8.78
CA TYR A 80 6.07 -4.86 -7.93
C TYR A 80 5.33 -3.67 -7.33
N ALA A 81 4.02 -3.80 -7.17
CA ALA A 81 3.24 -2.84 -6.40
C ALA A 81 3.38 -3.12 -4.89
N PHE A 82 3.33 -2.05 -4.09
CA PHE A 82 3.45 -2.13 -2.64
C PHE A 82 2.64 -1.07 -1.91
N VAL A 83 2.35 -1.36 -0.65
CA VAL A 83 1.87 -0.41 0.36
C VAL A 83 2.75 -0.52 1.59
N THR A 84 3.21 0.61 2.12
CA THR A 84 3.91 0.67 3.41
C THR A 84 3.03 1.38 4.44
N LEU A 85 2.81 0.71 5.56
CA LEU A 85 1.97 1.11 6.68
C LEU A 85 2.87 1.35 7.89
N ARG A 86 2.92 2.59 8.40
CA ARG A 86 3.78 2.91 9.55
C ARG A 86 3.05 2.69 10.88
N TYR A 87 3.72 1.94 11.76
CA TYR A 87 3.29 1.71 13.14
C TYR A 87 4.13 2.57 14.09
N SER A 88 3.54 3.03 15.19
CA SER A 88 4.31 3.73 16.22
C SER A 88 3.74 3.51 17.61
N LYS A 89 4.49 2.80 18.44
CA LYS A 89 4.13 2.65 19.85
C LYS A 89 4.41 3.96 20.60
N GLY A 90 3.36 4.61 21.16
CA GLY A 90 3.54 5.65 22.18
C GLY A 90 3.35 7.12 21.79
N LYS A 91 2.68 7.44 20.67
CA LYS A 91 2.22 8.82 20.40
C LYS A 91 0.70 8.87 20.45
N ASN A 92 0.12 9.98 20.94
CA ASN A 92 -1.33 10.24 21.00
C ASN A 92 -2.06 10.15 19.64
N ASN A 93 -1.33 9.90 18.55
CA ASN A 93 -1.78 9.90 17.16
C ASN A 93 -1.08 8.75 16.37
N ALA A 94 -1.02 7.53 16.93
CA ALA A 94 -0.42 6.38 16.27
C ALA A 94 -1.45 5.42 15.66
N HIS A 95 -1.10 4.73 14.57
CA HIS A 95 -1.90 3.62 14.06
C HIS A 95 -1.89 2.47 15.07
N THR A 96 -3.07 1.91 15.35
CA THR A 96 -3.26 0.83 16.32
C THR A 96 -3.19 -0.53 15.63
N LEU A 97 -2.99 -1.60 16.41
CA LEU A 97 -3.11 -2.97 15.90
C LEU A 97 -4.44 -3.22 15.16
N GLU A 98 -5.52 -2.55 15.56
CA GLU A 98 -6.81 -2.62 14.88
C GLU A 98 -6.76 -2.01 13.46
N ASP A 99 -6.07 -0.88 13.29
CA ASP A 99 -5.86 -0.26 11.97
C ASP A 99 -5.11 -1.22 11.04
N PHE A 100 -4.07 -1.90 11.57
CA PHE A 100 -3.36 -2.94 10.83
C PHE A 100 -4.24 -4.15 10.54
N ALA A 101 -5.06 -4.59 11.48
CA ALA A 101 -5.98 -5.68 11.27
C ALA A 101 -7.00 -5.35 10.16
N LYS A 102 -7.49 -4.10 10.08
CA LYS A 102 -8.36 -3.64 8.98
C LYS A 102 -7.65 -3.73 7.63
N ALA A 103 -6.42 -3.24 7.55
CA ALA A 103 -5.62 -3.32 6.32
C ALA A 103 -5.33 -4.76 5.90
N LEU A 104 -4.93 -5.63 6.83
CA LEU A 104 -4.66 -7.04 6.54
C LEU A 104 -5.93 -7.80 6.16
N LYS A 105 -7.09 -7.48 6.74
CA LYS A 105 -8.38 -8.05 6.31
C LYS A 105 -8.71 -7.61 4.88
N ALA A 106 -8.49 -6.34 4.54
CA ALA A 106 -8.64 -5.86 3.17
C ALA A 106 -7.67 -6.59 2.23
N ALA A 107 -6.39 -6.68 2.60
CA ALA A 107 -5.37 -7.36 1.82
C ALA A 107 -5.72 -8.83 1.58
N LYS A 108 -6.20 -9.55 2.60
CA LYS A 108 -6.64 -10.94 2.47
C LYS A 108 -7.83 -11.11 1.52
N LYS A 109 -8.73 -10.14 1.45
CA LYS A 109 -9.86 -10.13 0.49
C LYS A 109 -9.40 -10.00 -0.97
N PHE A 110 -8.33 -9.23 -1.21
CA PHE A 110 -7.84 -8.93 -2.56
C PHE A 110 -6.66 -9.79 -3.00
N SER A 111 -5.99 -10.48 -2.09
CA SER A 111 -4.94 -11.46 -2.39
C SER A 111 -5.56 -12.71 -3.03
N THR A 112 -5.12 -13.06 -4.23
CA THR A 112 -5.56 -14.27 -4.96
C THR A 112 -4.37 -15.15 -5.33
N GLU A 113 -4.62 -16.33 -5.90
CA GLU A 113 -3.54 -17.17 -6.44
C GLU A 113 -2.79 -16.48 -7.59
N GLN A 114 -3.49 -15.67 -8.40
CA GLN A 114 -2.90 -14.93 -9.52
C GLN A 114 -2.22 -13.63 -9.08
N ILE A 115 -2.65 -13.06 -7.96
CA ILE A 115 -2.08 -11.83 -7.38
C ILE A 115 -1.86 -12.07 -5.89
N PRO A 116 -0.84 -12.87 -5.53
CA PRO A 116 -0.56 -13.18 -4.14
C PRO A 116 0.06 -11.96 -3.47
N PHE A 117 -0.38 -11.68 -2.24
CA PHE A 117 0.22 -10.65 -1.40
C PHE A 117 1.15 -11.28 -0.37
N SER A 118 2.30 -10.63 -0.18
CA SER A 118 3.22 -10.88 0.92
C SER A 118 3.17 -9.73 1.92
N PHE A 119 3.12 -10.06 3.20
CA PHE A 119 3.16 -9.13 4.32
C PHE A 119 4.51 -9.23 5.03
N TYR A 120 5.18 -8.09 5.14
CA TYR A 120 6.48 -7.94 5.77
C TYR A 120 6.35 -7.17 7.08
N ASN A 121 6.86 -7.78 8.16
CA ASN A 121 7.03 -7.18 9.46
C ASN A 121 8.52 -7.09 9.79
N GLY A 122 9.18 -6.03 9.31
CA GLY A 122 10.65 -6.00 9.26
C GLY A 122 11.18 -7.04 8.27
N GLU A 123 12.03 -7.94 8.75
CA GLU A 123 12.62 -9.02 7.94
C GLU A 123 11.70 -10.25 7.82
N ASP A 124 10.68 -10.35 8.67
CA ASP A 124 9.75 -11.47 8.66
C ASP A 124 8.73 -11.32 7.52
N CYS A 125 8.73 -12.26 6.58
CA CYS A 125 7.82 -12.32 5.45
C CYS A 125 6.76 -13.43 5.63
N HIS A 126 5.50 -13.08 5.39
CA HIS A 126 4.37 -13.98 5.48
C HIS A 126 3.48 -13.85 4.24
N LEU A 127 3.05 -14.98 3.67
CA LEU A 127 2.00 -14.94 2.65
C LEU A 127 0.68 -14.54 3.30
N MET A 128 -0.12 -13.74 2.59
CA MET A 128 -1.43 -13.29 3.08
C MET A 128 -2.40 -14.46 3.31
N SER A 129 -2.18 -15.61 2.65
CA SER A 129 -2.90 -16.87 2.91
C SER A 129 -2.74 -17.32 4.36
N ASP A 130 -1.57 -17.10 4.95
CA ASP A 130 -1.18 -17.61 6.27
C ASP A 130 -1.61 -16.69 7.41
N VAL A 131 -1.94 -15.44 7.08
CA VAL A 131 -2.49 -14.47 8.03
C VAL A 131 -3.90 -14.88 8.43
N LYS A 132 -4.12 -15.20 9.70
CA LYS A 132 -5.43 -15.53 10.27
C LYS A 132 -5.93 -14.40 11.16
N PHE A 133 -7.21 -14.45 11.49
CA PHE A 133 -7.82 -13.56 12.45
C PHE A 133 -8.61 -14.37 13.47
N THR A 134 -8.54 -13.98 14.74
CA THR A 134 -9.42 -14.49 15.79
C THR A 134 -10.86 -14.00 15.59
N GLU A 135 -11.80 -14.54 16.37
CA GLU A 135 -13.21 -14.12 16.36
C GLU A 135 -13.39 -12.65 16.74
N ASP A 136 -12.59 -12.14 17.69
CA ASP A 136 -12.53 -10.73 18.07
C ASP A 136 -11.71 -9.87 17.09
N GLY A 137 -11.16 -10.49 16.05
CA GLY A 137 -10.54 -9.80 14.92
C GLY A 137 -9.08 -9.44 15.07
N ALA A 138 -8.39 -9.95 16.10
CA ALA A 138 -6.94 -9.82 16.28
C ALA A 138 -6.17 -10.64 15.25
N ILE A 139 -4.97 -10.18 14.89
CA ILE A 139 -4.12 -10.82 13.88
C ILE A 139 -3.47 -12.07 14.48
N GLN A 140 -3.46 -13.17 13.74
CA GLN A 140 -2.74 -14.39 14.08
C GLN A 140 -1.77 -14.80 12.98
N LEU A 141 -0.51 -15.04 13.35
CA LEU A 141 0.53 -15.59 12.48
C LEU A 141 1.07 -16.87 13.11
N GLN A 142 1.14 -17.95 12.34
CA GLN A 142 1.68 -19.24 12.79
C GLN A 142 1.09 -19.73 14.14
N GLY A 143 -0.20 -19.44 14.38
CA GLY A 143 -0.91 -19.83 15.60
C GLY A 143 -0.69 -18.94 16.82
N LYS A 144 0.07 -17.84 16.69
CA LYS A 144 0.28 -16.84 17.75
C LYS A 144 -0.52 -15.57 17.47
N THR A 145 -1.18 -15.04 18.50
CA THR A 145 -1.82 -13.72 18.44
C THR A 145 -0.75 -12.63 18.48
N ILE A 146 -0.78 -11.75 17.49
CA ILE A 146 0.16 -10.64 17.35
C ILE A 146 -0.25 -9.51 18.29
N THR A 147 0.75 -8.93 18.95
CA THR A 147 0.60 -7.81 19.88
C THR A 147 1.44 -6.61 19.43
N ASP A 148 1.24 -5.47 20.09
CA ASP A 148 2.05 -4.26 19.91
C ASP A 148 3.56 -4.46 20.17
N ALA A 149 3.99 -5.56 20.81
CA ALA A 149 5.40 -5.87 21.01
C ALA A 149 6.03 -6.56 19.80
N ASP A 150 5.21 -7.18 18.94
CA ASP A 150 5.65 -7.97 17.80
C ASP A 150 5.78 -7.13 16.52
N LEU A 151 5.14 -5.95 16.48
CA LEU A 151 5.15 -5.08 15.31
C LEU A 151 6.41 -4.21 15.21
N GLN A 152 7.03 -4.23 14.04
CA GLN A 152 8.09 -3.32 13.65
C GLN A 152 7.55 -1.91 13.34
N GLY A 153 8.42 -0.90 13.31
CA GLY A 153 8.02 0.49 13.08
C GLY A 153 7.41 0.78 11.70
N HIS A 154 7.51 -0.17 10.76
CA HIS A 154 6.79 -0.15 9.50
C HIS A 154 6.48 -1.58 9.07
N LEU A 155 5.38 -1.73 8.34
CA LEU A 155 4.94 -2.96 7.72
C LEU A 155 4.75 -2.71 6.23
N SER A 156 5.05 -3.70 5.40
CA SER A 156 4.84 -3.60 3.96
C SER A 156 3.95 -4.74 3.47
N ILE A 157 3.05 -4.42 2.54
CA ILE A 157 2.27 -5.42 1.80
C ILE A 157 2.65 -5.24 0.34
N CYS A 158 3.18 -6.27 -0.30
CA CYS A 158 3.62 -6.21 -1.68
C CYS A 158 3.15 -7.41 -2.51
N CYS A 159 3.09 -7.18 -3.81
CA CYS A 159 2.85 -8.21 -4.81
C CYS A 159 4.17 -8.82 -5.31
N ASN A 160 4.07 -9.86 -6.13
CA ASN A 160 5.23 -10.39 -6.84
C ASN A 160 5.74 -9.42 -7.92
N SER A 161 7.04 -9.47 -8.18
CA SER A 161 7.63 -8.74 -9.30
C SER A 161 7.12 -9.26 -10.65
N THR A 162 6.81 -8.33 -11.55
CA THR A 162 6.36 -8.63 -12.92
C THR A 162 7.02 -7.71 -13.94
N GLY A 163 7.28 -8.24 -15.13
CA GLY A 163 7.69 -7.49 -16.30
C GLY A 163 6.51 -7.02 -17.17
N ASP A 164 5.28 -7.43 -16.82
CA ASP A 164 4.05 -7.19 -17.58
C ASP A 164 3.28 -5.97 -17.03
N ALA A 165 2.96 -5.05 -17.94
CA ALA A 165 2.28 -3.80 -17.62
C ALA A 165 0.83 -3.99 -17.11
N GLN A 166 0.10 -4.97 -17.67
CA GLN A 166 -1.27 -5.25 -17.28
C GLN A 166 -1.33 -5.96 -15.94
N GLU A 167 -0.39 -6.86 -15.68
CA GLU A 167 -0.25 -7.48 -14.36
C GLU A 167 0.08 -6.43 -13.30
N LEU A 168 1.05 -5.55 -13.53
CA LEU A 168 1.39 -4.49 -12.58
C LEU A 168 0.19 -3.57 -12.29
N LYS A 169 -0.58 -3.23 -13.33
CA LYS A 169 -1.82 -2.46 -13.16
C LYS A 169 -2.84 -3.17 -12.27
N LYS A 170 -3.02 -4.48 -12.44
CA LYS A 170 -3.90 -5.28 -11.57
C LYS A 170 -3.40 -5.33 -10.13
N GLN A 171 -2.08 -5.44 -9.93
CA GLN A 171 -1.45 -5.39 -8.61
C GLN A 171 -1.75 -4.06 -7.90
N LEU A 172 -1.58 -2.93 -8.61
CA LEU A 172 -1.91 -1.60 -8.09
C LEU A 172 -3.39 -1.48 -7.70
N ALA A 173 -4.29 -1.92 -8.58
CA ALA A 173 -5.73 -1.92 -8.31
C ALA A 173 -6.12 -2.78 -7.09
N ALA A 174 -5.45 -3.90 -6.89
CA ALA A 174 -5.71 -4.80 -5.77
C ALA A 174 -5.19 -4.24 -4.43
N LEU A 175 -4.11 -3.44 -4.43
CA LEU A 175 -3.53 -2.83 -3.23
C LEU A 175 -4.17 -1.49 -2.83
N MET A 176 -4.78 -0.76 -3.78
CA MET A 176 -5.38 0.55 -3.48
C MET A 176 -6.46 0.49 -2.39
N PRO A 177 -7.39 -0.48 -2.38
CA PRO A 177 -8.35 -0.64 -1.28
C PRO A 177 -7.69 -0.87 0.08
N VAL A 178 -6.51 -1.52 0.12
CA VAL A 178 -5.74 -1.74 1.35
C VAL A 178 -5.21 -0.41 1.88
N PHE A 179 -4.60 0.39 0.99
CA PHE A 179 -4.11 1.72 1.33
C PHE A 179 -5.23 2.64 1.82
N LEU A 180 -6.38 2.65 1.14
CA LEU A 180 -7.53 3.44 1.55
C LEU A 180 -8.13 2.95 2.88
N ALA A 181 -8.26 1.64 3.09
CA ALA A 181 -8.80 1.07 4.32
C ALA A 181 -7.94 1.36 5.56
N PHE A 182 -6.62 1.45 5.40
CA PHE A 182 -5.72 1.80 6.49
C PHE A 182 -5.75 3.29 6.84
N ASN A 183 -5.84 4.15 5.81
CA ASN A 183 -5.76 5.60 6.00
C ASN A 183 -7.12 6.24 6.31
N ASN A 184 -8.25 5.56 6.05
CA ASN A 184 -9.58 6.11 6.20
C ASN A 184 -10.36 5.42 7.34
N ASP A 185 -10.86 6.20 8.31
CA ASP A 185 -11.58 5.75 9.52
C ASP A 185 -12.99 5.18 9.27
N GLY A 186 -13.23 4.54 8.11
CA GLY A 186 -14.53 3.96 7.78
C GLY A 186 -15.67 4.98 7.58
N LYS A 187 -15.38 6.29 7.59
CA LYS A 187 -16.34 7.33 7.23
C LYS A 187 -16.32 7.51 5.72
N ASN A 188 -17.26 6.86 5.04
CA ASN A 188 -17.56 6.95 3.60
C ASN A 188 -16.71 6.11 2.65
N LEU A 189 -16.85 4.78 2.73
CA LEU A 189 -16.83 3.94 1.52
C LEU A 189 -18.22 3.86 0.84
N ASN A 190 -19.24 4.50 1.42
CA ASN A 190 -20.63 4.51 0.91
C ASN A 190 -20.96 5.75 0.04
N THR A 191 -19.93 6.41 -0.47
CA THR A 191 -20.06 7.20 -1.70
C THR A 191 -19.12 6.56 -2.71
N LEU A 192 -19.48 5.34 -3.10
CA LEU A 192 -19.01 4.67 -4.31
C LEU A 192 -19.99 5.05 -5.43
#